data_AF-A0A835RAC5-F1
#
_entry.id   AF-A0A835RAC5-F1
#
_cell.length_a   1.000
_cell.length_b   1.000
_cell.length_c   1.000
_cell.angle_alpha   90.00
_cell.angle_beta   90.00
_cell.angle_gamma   90.00
#
_symmetry.space_group_name_H-M   'P 1'
#
loop_
_entity.id
_entity.type
_entity.pdbx_description
1 polymer ?
#
loop_
_entity_poly.entity_id
_entity_poly.type
_entity_poly.pdbx_seq_one_letter_code
_entity_poly.pdbx_strand_id
1 'polypeptide(L)'
;MPLANAEAKLLHEKIRNKAYADEEMIRILTTRSKAQLTATFNAYNNEYGHPINKDLKSDTSDEFLSVLRAIIKCITCPEKHFEKTIRLAIGKMGTDEGALTRVIATRAEVDMAVIKELYYKRNSVPLFRAIKKDTTGDYEDFLVALVGEEGA
;
A
#
# COMPACT_ATOMS: atom_id res chain seq x y z
N MET A 1 13.24 23.53 4.16
CA MET A 1 11.90 22.89 4.03
C MET A 1 10.82 23.75 3.35
N PRO A 2 11.11 24.77 2.48
CA PRO A 2 10.02 25.54 1.86
C PRO A 2 9.25 24.76 0.78
N LEU A 3 9.95 23.90 0.01
CA LEU A 3 9.33 23.15 -1.08
C LEU A 3 8.26 22.15 -0.60
N ALA A 4 8.55 21.38 0.44
CA ALA A 4 7.60 20.40 0.99
C ALA A 4 6.30 21.07 1.47
N ASN A 5 6.40 22.22 2.14
CA ASN A 5 5.23 22.98 2.60
C ASN A 5 4.44 23.57 1.43
N ALA A 6 5.12 24.10 0.41
CA ALA A 6 4.47 24.63 -0.80
C ALA A 6 3.73 23.53 -1.57
N GLU A 7 4.38 22.37 -1.78
CA GLU A 7 3.78 21.22 -2.45
C GLU A 7 2.62 20.62 -1.64
N ALA A 8 2.71 20.60 -0.30
CA ALA A 8 1.61 20.15 0.56
C ALA A 8 0.37 21.05 0.40
N LYS A 9 0.56 22.37 0.31
CA LYS A 9 -0.51 23.34 0.04
C LYS A 9 -1.12 23.15 -1.34
N LEU A 10 -0.28 22.96 -2.35
CA LEU A 10 -0.74 22.70 -3.71
C LEU A 10 -1.54 21.40 -3.81
N LEU A 11 -1.06 20.31 -3.23
CA LEU A 11 -1.79 19.04 -3.21
C LEU A 11 -3.16 19.19 -2.53
N HIS A 12 -3.24 19.86 -1.38
CA HIS A 12 -4.50 20.09 -0.69
C HIS A 12 -5.48 20.94 -1.52
N GLU A 13 -5.00 21.99 -2.19
CA GLU A 13 -5.81 22.81 -3.09
C GLU A 13 -6.39 21.97 -4.24
N LYS A 14 -5.55 21.17 -4.93
CA LYS A 14 -6.00 20.31 -6.04
C LYS A 14 -7.00 19.27 -5.57
N ILE A 15 -6.76 18.64 -4.42
CA ILE A 15 -7.68 17.65 -3.84
C ILE A 15 -9.02 18.29 -3.46
N ARG A 16 -9.01 19.46 -2.81
CA ARG A 16 -10.23 20.20 -2.45
C ARG A 16 -11.08 20.55 -3.67
N ASN A 17 -10.43 20.91 -4.78
CA ASN A 17 -11.07 21.25 -6.04
C ASN A 17 -11.41 20.01 -6.89
N LYS A 18 -11.18 18.79 -6.39
CA LYS A 18 -11.33 17.52 -7.12
C LYS A 18 -10.54 17.44 -8.43
N ALA A 19 -9.46 18.22 -8.53
CA ALA A 19 -8.57 18.27 -9.69
C ALA A 19 -7.49 17.17 -9.55
N TYR A 20 -7.92 15.91 -9.43
CA TYR A 20 -7.02 14.80 -9.08
C TYR A 20 -6.00 14.47 -10.18
N ALA A 21 -6.34 14.72 -11.45
CA ALA A 21 -5.49 14.50 -12.61
C ALA A 21 -4.74 15.77 -13.07
N ASP A 22 -4.69 16.80 -12.23
CA ASP A 22 -3.95 18.03 -12.51
C ASP A 22 -2.45 17.74 -12.71
N GLU A 23 -1.85 18.39 -13.72
CA GLU A 23 -0.45 18.16 -14.10
C GLU A 23 0.52 18.34 -12.93
N GLU A 24 0.28 19.30 -12.04
CA GLU A 24 1.15 19.52 -10.88
C GLU A 24 1.00 18.42 -9.83
N MET A 25 -0.22 17.89 -9.64
CA MET A 25 -0.45 16.75 -8.76
C MET A 25 0.29 15.50 -9.28
N ILE A 26 0.17 15.22 -10.59
CA ILE A 26 0.89 14.13 -11.26
C ILE A 26 2.40 14.35 -11.17
N ARG A 27 2.88 15.56 -11.48
CA ARG A 27 4.30 15.91 -11.45
C ARG A 27 4.88 15.67 -10.07
N ILE A 28 4.23 16.12 -9.01
CA ILE A 28 4.71 15.90 -7.64
C ILE A 28 4.86 14.40 -7.37
N LEU A 29 3.79 13.61 -7.58
CA LEU A 29 3.76 12.19 -7.22
C LEU A 29 4.69 11.30 -8.06
N THR A 30 5.00 11.70 -9.30
CA THR A 30 5.76 10.88 -10.25
C THR A 30 7.22 11.30 -10.43
N THR A 31 7.58 12.55 -10.11
CA THR A 31 8.94 13.07 -10.39
C THR A 31 9.76 13.36 -9.13
N ARG A 32 9.14 13.51 -7.97
CA ARG A 32 9.87 13.80 -6.72
C ARG A 32 10.49 12.53 -6.15
N SER A 33 11.63 12.70 -5.47
CA SER A 33 12.26 11.60 -4.74
C SER A 33 11.37 11.14 -3.60
N LYS A 34 11.50 9.88 -3.18
CA LYS A 34 10.76 9.34 -2.03
C LYS A 34 10.96 10.18 -0.76
N ALA A 35 12.18 10.65 -0.50
CA ALA A 35 12.49 11.50 0.65
C ALA A 35 11.73 12.83 0.60
N GLN A 36 11.69 13.48 -0.57
CA GLN A 36 10.94 14.72 -0.76
C GLN A 36 9.43 14.48 -0.62
N LEU A 37 8.88 13.42 -1.20
CA LEU A 37 7.46 13.08 -1.07
C LEU A 37 7.06 12.79 0.38
N THR A 38 7.88 12.05 1.12
CA THR A 38 7.65 11.83 2.55
C THR A 38 7.65 13.15 3.33
N ALA A 39 8.58 14.08 3.03
CA ALA A 39 8.58 15.41 3.64
C ALA A 39 7.31 16.19 3.29
N THR A 40 6.86 16.16 2.04
CA THR A 40 5.62 16.80 1.57
C THR A 40 4.38 16.22 2.27
N PHE A 41 4.27 14.90 2.41
CA PHE A 41 3.14 14.27 3.09
C PHE A 41 3.14 14.52 4.60
N ASN A 42 4.32 14.60 5.23
CA ASN A 42 4.44 14.99 6.63
C ASN A 42 4.03 16.46 6.84
N ALA A 43 4.46 17.36 5.95
CA ALA A 43 4.03 18.75 5.95
C ALA A 43 2.51 18.88 5.79
N TYR A 44 1.92 18.10 4.88
CA TYR A 44 0.46 18.00 4.71
C TYR A 44 -0.23 17.61 6.02
N ASN A 45 0.23 16.54 6.67
CA ASN A 45 -0.37 16.08 7.92
C ASN A 45 -0.23 17.11 9.05
N ASN A 46 0.90 17.82 9.12
CA ASN A 46 1.12 18.85 10.14
C ASN A 46 0.23 20.08 9.92
N GLU A 47 0.03 20.50 8.67
CA GLU A 47 -0.78 21.68 8.34
C GLU A 47 -2.29 21.40 8.48
N TYR A 48 -2.76 20.22 8.03
CA TYR A 48 -4.19 19.89 7.95
C TYR A 48 -4.68 18.93 9.04
N GLY A 49 -3.79 18.46 9.91
CA GLY A 49 -4.11 17.61 11.06
C GLY A 49 -4.45 16.16 10.73
N HIS A 50 -4.27 15.73 9.48
CA HIS A 50 -4.51 14.34 9.07
C HIS A 50 -3.75 13.95 7.78
N PRO A 51 -3.55 12.64 7.53
CA PRO A 51 -2.85 12.19 6.34
C PRO A 51 -3.65 12.44 5.06
N ILE A 52 -2.97 12.86 3.99
CA ILE A 52 -3.52 13.09 2.64
C ILE A 52 -4.46 11.98 2.13
N ASN A 53 -4.19 10.72 2.51
CA ASN A 53 -5.04 9.57 2.16
C ASN A 53 -6.47 9.65 2.72
N LYS A 54 -6.78 10.51 3.70
CA LYS A 54 -8.16 10.71 4.17
C LYS A 54 -8.95 11.57 3.20
N ASP A 55 -8.34 12.60 2.60
CA ASP A 55 -9.02 13.50 1.67
C ASP A 55 -9.25 12.85 0.31
N LEU A 56 -8.42 11.87 -0.06
CA LEU A 56 -8.60 11.08 -1.27
C LEU A 56 -9.69 10.00 -1.16
N LYS A 57 -10.61 10.06 -0.18
CA LYS A 57 -11.69 9.06 0.04
C LYS A 57 -13.09 9.58 -0.27
N SER A 58 -13.21 10.73 -0.95
CA SER A 58 -14.51 11.29 -1.32
C SER A 58 -15.37 10.34 -2.13
N ASP A 59 -14.73 9.52 -2.97
CA ASP A 59 -15.36 8.46 -3.74
C ASP A 59 -14.53 7.17 -3.62
N THR A 60 -15.15 6.12 -3.09
CA THR A 60 -14.51 4.81 -2.91
C THR A 60 -14.63 3.92 -4.14
N SER A 61 -15.53 4.25 -5.07
CA SER A 61 -15.70 3.57 -6.36
C SER A 61 -14.79 4.12 -7.46
N ASP A 62 -14.26 5.34 -7.26
CA ASP A 62 -13.29 5.95 -8.17
C ASP A 62 -11.94 5.19 -8.16
N GLU A 63 -11.64 4.58 -9.30
CA GLU A 63 -10.42 3.80 -9.54
C GLU A 63 -9.17 4.68 -9.54
N PHE A 64 -9.26 5.90 -10.06
CA PHE A 64 -8.14 6.83 -10.11
C PHE A 64 -7.73 7.26 -8.70
N LEU A 65 -8.71 7.59 -7.84
CA LEU A 65 -8.45 7.83 -6.42
C LEU A 65 -7.87 6.58 -5.73
N SER A 66 -8.26 5.38 -6.16
CA SER A 66 -7.67 4.14 -5.66
C SER A 66 -6.19 4.03 -5.98
N VAL A 67 -5.81 4.34 -7.22
CA VAL A 67 -4.41 4.37 -7.67
C VAL A 67 -3.60 5.41 -6.90
N LEU A 68 -4.12 6.63 -6.73
CA LEU A 68 -3.43 7.68 -5.97
C LEU A 68 -3.16 7.26 -4.51
N ARG A 69 -4.16 6.69 -3.84
CA ARG A 69 -4.00 6.15 -2.47
C ARG A 69 -2.98 5.00 -2.44
N ALA A 70 -2.92 4.18 -3.49
CA ALA A 70 -1.93 3.11 -3.60
C ALA A 70 -0.51 3.67 -3.77
N ILE A 71 -0.30 4.65 -4.66
CA ILE A 71 0.99 5.32 -4.87
C ILE A 71 1.51 5.90 -3.55
N ILE A 72 0.68 6.67 -2.84
CA ILE A 72 1.06 7.30 -1.57
C ILE A 72 1.45 6.24 -0.53
N LYS A 73 0.73 5.10 -0.46
CA LYS A 73 1.11 3.99 0.41
C LYS A 73 2.43 3.35 -0.01
N CYS A 74 2.65 3.09 -1.30
CA CYS A 74 3.89 2.51 -1.79
C CYS A 74 5.12 3.39 -1.49
N ILE A 75 4.93 4.71 -1.38
CA ILE A 75 5.99 5.65 -0.99
C ILE A 75 6.23 5.65 0.52
N THR A 76 5.15 5.71 1.31
CA THR A 76 5.23 5.98 2.76
C THR A 76 5.28 4.74 3.64
N CYS A 77 4.66 3.65 3.20
CA CYS A 77 4.50 2.40 3.95
C CYS A 77 4.24 1.23 2.97
N PRO A 78 5.21 0.88 2.11
CA PRO A 78 5.06 -0.16 1.10
C PRO A 78 4.62 -1.52 1.68
N GLU A 79 5.10 -1.88 2.86
CA GLU A 79 4.72 -3.07 3.59
C GLU A 79 3.21 -3.14 3.89
N LYS A 80 2.57 -2.00 4.18
CA LYS A 80 1.10 -1.91 4.35
C LYS A 80 0.34 -1.99 3.04
N HIS A 81 0.97 -1.65 1.91
CA HIS A 81 0.40 -1.91 0.60
C HIS A 81 0.40 -3.41 0.33
N PHE A 82 1.53 -4.09 0.50
CA PHE A 82 1.65 -5.52 0.28
C PHE A 82 0.78 -6.36 1.21
N GLU A 83 0.74 -6.04 2.51
CA GLU A 83 -0.18 -6.68 3.47
C GLU A 83 -1.63 -6.58 2.99
N LYS A 84 -2.07 -5.36 2.61
CA LYS A 84 -3.44 -5.15 2.12
C LYS A 84 -3.69 -5.91 0.82
N THR A 85 -2.73 -5.99 -0.09
CA THR A 85 -2.86 -6.73 -1.35
C THR A 85 -3.02 -8.22 -1.09
N ILE A 86 -2.21 -8.81 -0.21
CA ILE A 86 -2.37 -10.22 0.19
C ILE A 86 -3.73 -10.46 0.85
N ARG A 87 -4.13 -9.61 1.81
CA ARG A 87 -5.43 -9.71 2.51
C ARG A 87 -6.64 -9.48 1.59
N LEU A 88 -6.47 -8.86 0.42
CA LEU A 88 -7.55 -8.73 -0.55
C LEU A 88 -7.54 -9.87 -1.57
N ALA A 89 -6.38 -10.51 -1.77
CA ALA A 89 -6.23 -11.70 -2.59
C ALA A 89 -6.72 -12.96 -1.85
N ILE A 90 -6.47 -13.04 -0.55
CA ILE A 90 -6.92 -14.09 0.37
C ILE A 90 -8.07 -13.53 1.20
N GLY A 91 -9.23 -14.18 1.24
CA GLY A 91 -10.40 -13.72 2.01
C GLY A 91 -11.55 -13.12 1.20
N LYS A 92 -11.60 -13.36 -0.11
CA LYS A 92 -12.81 -13.21 -0.93
C LYS A 92 -13.40 -14.60 -1.24
N MET A 93 -14.52 -14.65 -1.96
CA MET A 93 -15.00 -15.90 -2.54
C MET A 93 -14.02 -16.29 -3.66
N GLY A 94 -13.12 -17.22 -3.36
CA GLY A 94 -11.96 -17.54 -4.20
C GLY A 94 -10.72 -16.71 -3.85
N THR A 95 -9.61 -17.01 -4.53
CA THR A 95 -8.32 -16.36 -4.34
C THR A 95 -7.94 -15.60 -5.59
N ASP A 96 -7.30 -14.42 -5.45
CA ASP A 96 -6.62 -13.77 -6.58
C ASP A 96 -5.19 -14.30 -6.62
N GLU A 97 -4.98 -15.43 -7.31
CA GLU A 97 -3.69 -16.12 -7.35
C GLU A 97 -2.59 -15.25 -7.98
N GLY A 98 -2.96 -14.41 -8.95
CA GLY A 98 -2.02 -13.49 -9.62
C GLY A 98 -1.49 -12.44 -8.67
N ALA A 99 -2.36 -11.78 -7.89
CA ALA A 99 -1.95 -10.82 -6.88
C ALA A 99 -1.16 -11.48 -5.75
N LEU A 100 -1.61 -12.65 -5.27
CA LEU A 100 -0.97 -13.40 -4.20
C LEU A 100 0.45 -13.84 -4.59
N THR A 101 0.59 -14.53 -5.73
CA THR A 101 1.87 -14.99 -6.28
C THR A 101 2.82 -13.82 -6.48
N ARG A 102 2.36 -12.74 -7.11
CA ARG A 102 3.21 -11.59 -7.40
C ARG A 102 3.79 -10.98 -6.13
N VAL A 103 2.99 -10.81 -5.07
CA VAL A 103 3.51 -10.26 -3.82
C VAL A 103 4.45 -11.24 -3.15
N ILE A 104 4.07 -12.52 -3.01
CA ILE A 104 4.93 -13.50 -2.32
C ILE A 104 6.28 -13.66 -3.03
N ALA A 105 6.27 -13.91 -4.34
CA ALA A 105 7.48 -14.15 -5.11
C ALA A 105 8.42 -12.94 -5.16
N THR A 106 7.89 -11.71 -5.25
CA THR A 106 8.73 -10.51 -5.36
C THR A 106 9.21 -9.95 -4.02
N ARG A 107 8.57 -10.33 -2.90
CA ARG A 107 8.86 -9.78 -1.57
C ARG A 107 9.53 -10.78 -0.63
N ALA A 108 9.54 -12.07 -0.95
CA ALA A 108 10.14 -13.15 -0.16
C ALA A 108 11.54 -12.78 0.39
N GLU A 109 12.41 -12.25 -0.48
CA GLU A 109 13.80 -11.93 -0.17
C GLU A 109 14.04 -10.46 0.21
N VAL A 110 13.00 -9.64 0.32
CA VAL A 110 13.12 -8.19 0.52
C VAL A 110 12.61 -7.74 1.89
N ASP A 111 11.32 -7.97 2.16
CA ASP A 111 10.65 -7.46 3.35
C ASP A 111 9.52 -8.38 3.85
N MET A 112 9.54 -9.66 3.46
CA MET A 112 8.52 -10.64 3.84
C MET A 112 8.32 -10.75 5.36
N ALA A 113 9.40 -10.68 6.15
CA ALA A 113 9.29 -10.72 7.61
C ALA A 113 8.40 -9.59 8.17
N VAL A 114 8.56 -8.36 7.64
CA VAL A 114 7.76 -7.20 8.05
C VAL A 114 6.32 -7.35 7.58
N ILE A 115 6.12 -7.86 6.36
CA ILE A 115 4.78 -8.11 5.81
C ILE A 115 4.04 -9.15 6.67
N LYS A 116 4.71 -10.24 7.09
CA LYS A 116 4.15 -11.27 7.98
C LYS A 116 3.69 -10.68 9.31
N GLU A 117 4.53 -9.88 9.95
CA GLU A 117 4.21 -9.24 11.23
C GLU A 117 2.98 -8.32 11.10
N LEU A 118 2.94 -7.49 10.06
CA LEU A 118 1.81 -6.60 9.81
C LEU A 118 0.52 -7.34 9.47
N TYR A 119 0.63 -8.42 8.71
CA TYR A 119 -0.51 -9.29 8.40
C TYR A 119 -1.07 -9.90 9.68
N TYR A 120 -0.22 -10.47 10.55
CA TYR A 120 -0.65 -11.02 11.83
C TYR A 120 -1.30 -9.96 12.71
N LYS A 121 -0.66 -8.79 12.87
CA LYS A 121 -1.19 -7.68 13.67
C LYS A 121 -2.57 -7.21 13.20
N ARG A 122 -2.88 -7.32 11.91
CA ARG A 122 -4.14 -6.85 11.33
C ARG A 122 -5.23 -7.92 11.29
N ASN A 123 -4.85 -9.18 11.12
CA ASN A 123 -5.79 -10.28 10.84
C ASN A 123 -5.88 -11.31 11.97
N SER A 124 -5.00 -11.24 12.96
CA SER A 124 -4.87 -12.20 14.07
C SER A 124 -4.65 -13.65 13.62
N VAL A 125 -4.13 -13.84 12.41
CA VAL A 125 -3.81 -15.14 11.80
C VAL A 125 -2.43 -15.04 11.13
N PRO A 126 -1.49 -15.95 11.40
CA PRO A 126 -0.21 -16.00 10.71
C PRO A 126 -0.39 -16.13 9.19
N LEU A 127 0.44 -15.43 8.41
CA LEU A 127 0.28 -15.38 6.95
C LEU A 127 0.30 -16.77 6.30
N PHE A 128 1.22 -17.66 6.70
CA PHE A 128 1.29 -19.03 6.15
C PHE A 128 -0.01 -19.81 6.39
N ARG A 129 -0.64 -19.67 7.57
CA ARG A 129 -1.92 -20.33 7.86
C ARG A 129 -3.06 -19.80 7.00
N ALA A 130 -3.03 -18.50 6.69
CA ALA A 130 -4.02 -17.92 5.78
C ALA A 130 -3.86 -18.47 4.35
N ILE A 131 -2.62 -18.66 3.89
CA ILE A 131 -2.32 -19.27 2.58
C ILE A 131 -2.81 -20.73 2.53
N LYS A 132 -2.48 -21.54 3.54
CA LYS A 132 -2.94 -22.96 3.62
C LYS A 132 -4.46 -23.13 3.69
N LYS A 133 -5.18 -22.07 4.05
CA LYS A 133 -6.65 -22.10 4.12
C LYS A 133 -7.30 -21.83 2.76
N ASP A 134 -6.70 -20.95 1.96
CA ASP A 134 -7.28 -20.44 0.72
C ASP A 134 -6.67 -21.07 -0.55
N THR A 135 -5.55 -21.79 -0.43
CA THR A 135 -4.86 -22.47 -1.54
C THR A 135 -4.75 -23.96 -1.26
N THR A 136 -4.36 -24.77 -2.26
CA THR A 136 -4.16 -26.22 -2.12
C THR A 136 -3.07 -26.73 -3.07
N GLY A 137 -2.53 -27.92 -2.78
CA GLY A 137 -1.58 -28.64 -3.65
C GLY A 137 -0.22 -27.97 -3.77
N ASP A 138 0.52 -28.28 -4.84
CA ASP A 138 1.89 -27.79 -5.05
C ASP A 138 2.00 -26.24 -5.04
N TYR A 139 0.92 -25.56 -5.43
CA TYR A 139 0.85 -24.11 -5.37
C TYR A 139 0.87 -23.59 -3.92
N GLU A 140 0.13 -24.22 -3.01
CA GLU A 140 0.17 -23.91 -1.58
C GLU A 140 1.59 -24.13 -1.03
N ASP A 141 2.15 -25.31 -1.28
CA ASP A 141 3.46 -25.71 -0.75
C ASP A 141 4.55 -24.74 -1.19
N PHE A 142 4.52 -24.32 -2.46
CA PHE A 142 5.44 -23.33 -3.01
C PHE A 142 5.32 -21.97 -2.31
N LEU A 143 4.09 -21.45 -2.14
CA LEU A 143 3.87 -20.17 -1.48
C LEU A 143 4.29 -20.20 -0.01
N VAL A 144 4.00 -21.28 0.70
CA VAL A 144 4.40 -21.48 2.10
C VAL A 144 5.91 -21.53 2.22
N ALA A 145 6.60 -22.22 1.31
CA ALA A 145 8.06 -22.28 1.27
C ALA A 145 8.71 -20.89 1.13
N LEU A 146 8.16 -20.02 0.28
CA LEU A 146 8.64 -18.64 0.10
C LEU A 146 8.36 -17.72 1.30
N VAL A 147 7.23 -17.93 1.98
CA VAL A 147 6.83 -17.12 3.14
C VAL A 147 7.59 -17.55 4.40
N GLY A 148 7.91 -18.84 4.51
CA GLY A 148 8.51 -19.49 5.67
C GLY A 148 7.52 -19.67 6.82
N GLU A 149 7.57 -20.83 7.48
CA GLU A 149 6.84 -21.10 8.73
C GLU A 149 7.53 -20.41 9.92
N GLU A 150 6.80 -20.03 10.96
CA GLU A 150 7.44 -19.52 12.18
C GLU A 150 8.22 -20.65 12.86
N GLY A 151 9.56 -20.51 12.93
CA GLY A 151 10.46 -21.45 13.60
C GLY A 151 11.46 -22.20 12.71
N ALA A 152 11.53 -21.89 11.42
CA ALA A 152 12.58 -22.37 10.50
C ALA A 152 13.62 -21.28 10.20
#